data_AF-G4T7B0-F1
#
_entry.id   AF-G4T7B0-F1
#
_cell.length_a   1.000
_cell.length_b   1.000
_cell.length_c   1.000
_cell.angle_alpha   90.00
_cell.angle_beta   90.00
_cell.angle_gamma   90.00
#
_symmetry.space_group_name_H-M   'P 1'
#
loop_
_entity.id
_entity.type
_entity.pdbx_description
1 polymer ?
#
loop_
_entity_poly.entity_id
_entity_poly.type
_entity_poly.pdbx_seq_one_letter_code
_entity_poly.pdbx_strand_id
1 'polypeptide(L)'
;MFTRIDVLIRSHSGGAPSAPDAVETIAHLMGTTGDSISIMPGSGINQHTVGNLVSSLPRGSVREVHLSGGEWKPGQAIWRKIGMGMGAPTDHEWDIWRTSANKIRAVRDVLDTL
;
A
#
# COMPACT_ATOMS: atom_id res chain seq x y z
N MET A 1 5.36 -3.44 -30.44
CA MET A 1 3.98 -3.93 -30.33
C MET A 1 3.52 -3.60 -28.91
N PHE A 2 2.80 -2.49 -28.73
CA PHE A 2 2.32 -2.05 -27.42
C PHE A 2 0.80 -2.24 -27.40
N THR A 3 0.33 -3.24 -26.66
CA THR A 3 -1.09 -3.53 -26.50
C THR A 3 -1.33 -3.94 -25.05
N ARG A 4 -1.73 -2.98 -24.21
CA ARG A 4 -2.88 -3.07 -23.29
C ARG A 4 -2.88 -1.87 -22.34
N ILE A 5 -3.92 -1.07 -22.44
CA ILE A 5 -4.37 -0.19 -21.35
C ILE A 5 -5.35 -1.05 -20.54
N ASP A 6 -4.86 -1.81 -19.57
CA ASP A 6 -5.72 -2.59 -18.67
C ASP A 6 -6.16 -1.69 -17.49
N VAL A 7 -7.26 -0.97 -17.67
CA VAL A 7 -7.90 -0.11 -16.65
C VAL A 7 -8.71 -0.95 -15.66
N LEU A 8 -8.13 -2.02 -15.13
CA LEU A 8 -8.73 -2.76 -14.01
C LEU A 8 -7.68 -3.18 -12.99
N ILE A 9 -6.87 -2.22 -12.54
CA ILE A 9 -6.01 -2.39 -11.36
C ILE A 9 -6.92 -2.34 -10.13
N ARG A 10 -7.33 -3.49 -9.58
CA ARG A 10 -7.98 -3.53 -8.26
C ARG A 10 -6.92 -3.72 -7.18
N SER A 11 -6.60 -2.63 -6.47
CA SER A 11 -5.92 -2.74 -5.18
C SER A 11 -6.79 -3.59 -4.25
N HIS A 12 -6.28 -4.73 -3.80
CA HIS A 12 -7.07 -5.69 -3.04
C HIS A 12 -6.29 -6.24 -1.84
N SER A 13 -6.97 -6.34 -0.70
CA SER A 13 -6.46 -6.95 0.54
C SER A 13 -6.81 -8.44 0.65
N GLY A 14 -7.26 -9.08 -0.44
CA GLY A 14 -7.67 -10.48 -0.44
C GLY A 14 -8.94 -10.78 0.37
N GLY A 15 -9.76 -9.77 0.66
CA GLY A 15 -10.94 -9.91 1.52
C GLY A 15 -10.65 -9.85 3.03
N ALA A 16 -9.39 -9.60 3.43
CA ALA A 16 -8.99 -9.40 4.82
C ALA A 16 -8.73 -7.91 5.15
N PRO A 17 -8.50 -7.55 6.43
CA PRO A 17 -8.14 -6.19 6.82
C PRO A 17 -6.85 -5.69 6.14
N SER A 18 -5.87 -6.58 5.89
CA SER A 18 -4.64 -6.24 5.18
C SER A 18 -4.20 -7.35 4.21
N ALA A 19 -3.46 -6.99 3.15
CA ALA A 19 -2.96 -7.98 2.18
C ALA A 19 -2.05 -9.06 2.80
N PRO A 20 -1.16 -8.75 3.76
CA PRO A 20 -0.39 -9.78 4.47
C PRO A 20 -1.25 -10.84 5.18
N ASP A 21 -2.50 -10.51 5.54
CA ASP A 21 -3.42 -11.45 6.21
C ASP A 21 -4.15 -12.38 5.22
N ALA A 22 -4.06 -12.13 3.92
CA ALA A 22 -4.82 -12.86 2.89
C ALA A 22 -3.94 -13.42 1.76
N VAL A 23 -2.69 -13.78 2.08
CA VAL A 23 -1.70 -14.25 1.11
C VAL A 23 -2.24 -15.42 0.26
N GLU A 24 -2.91 -16.40 0.87
CA GLU A 24 -3.46 -17.56 0.15
C GLU A 24 -4.54 -17.16 -0.86
N THR A 25 -5.45 -16.26 -0.46
CA THR A 25 -6.49 -15.75 -1.35
C THR A 25 -5.88 -14.95 -2.51
N ILE A 26 -4.88 -14.12 -2.23
CA ILE A 26 -4.17 -13.36 -3.25
C ILE A 26 -3.44 -14.30 -4.23
N ALA A 27 -2.78 -15.35 -3.73
CA ALA A 27 -2.13 -16.35 -4.56
C ALA A 27 -3.14 -17.09 -5.47
N HIS A 28 -4.30 -17.45 -4.92
CA HIS A 28 -5.37 -18.09 -5.68
C HIS A 28 -5.91 -17.16 -6.78
N LEU A 29 -6.15 -15.88 -6.48
CA LEU A 29 -6.57 -14.90 -7.46
C LEU A 29 -5.54 -14.73 -8.58
N MET A 30 -4.25 -14.61 -8.25
CA MET A 30 -3.17 -14.51 -9.25
C MET A 30 -3.09 -15.76 -10.14
N GLY A 31 -3.26 -16.95 -9.55
CA GLY A 31 -3.27 -18.21 -10.32
C GLY A 31 -4.48 -18.36 -11.24
N THR A 32 -5.66 -17.85 -10.83
CA THR A 32 -6.89 -17.94 -11.63
C THR A 32 -6.96 -16.90 -12.74
N THR A 33 -6.42 -15.70 -12.54
CA THR A 33 -6.41 -14.64 -13.57
C THR A 33 -5.30 -14.82 -14.59
N GLY A 34 -4.20 -15.49 -14.22
CA GLY A 34 -2.99 -15.55 -15.03
C GLY A 34 -2.53 -14.14 -15.42
N ASP A 35 -2.10 -13.97 -16.67
CA ASP A 35 -1.70 -12.67 -17.21
C ASP A 35 -2.87 -11.81 -17.74
N SER A 36 -4.12 -12.23 -17.56
CA SER A 36 -5.28 -11.51 -18.11
C SER A 36 -5.63 -10.26 -17.32
N ILE A 37 -5.31 -10.23 -16.02
CA ILE A 37 -5.56 -9.13 -15.09
C ILE A 37 -4.39 -9.07 -14.11
N SER A 38 -3.82 -7.87 -13.92
CA SER A 38 -2.83 -7.62 -12.88
C SER A 38 -3.50 -7.52 -11.50
N ILE A 39 -3.08 -8.34 -10.55
CA ILE A 39 -3.49 -8.24 -9.14
C ILE A 39 -2.43 -7.45 -8.39
N MET A 40 -2.83 -6.31 -7.82
CA MET A 40 -1.95 -5.43 -7.05
C MET A 40 -2.30 -5.53 -5.55
N PRO A 41 -1.49 -6.22 -4.74
CA PRO A 41 -1.71 -6.30 -3.30
C PRO A 41 -1.65 -4.90 -2.66
N GLY A 42 -2.62 -4.61 -1.79
CA GLY A 42 -2.71 -3.33 -1.09
C GLY A 42 -3.31 -3.46 0.31
N SER A 43 -3.24 -2.38 1.10
CA SER A 43 -3.53 -2.36 2.54
C SER A 43 -2.47 -3.06 3.40
N GLY A 44 -1.98 -2.36 4.43
CA GLY A 44 -0.96 -2.88 5.37
C GLY A 44 0.46 -3.01 4.78
N ILE A 45 0.68 -2.66 3.52
CA ILE A 45 2.00 -2.69 2.87
C ILE A 45 2.91 -1.60 3.46
N ASN A 46 4.05 -2.02 3.99
CA ASN A 46 5.13 -1.17 4.49
C ASN A 46 6.45 -1.96 4.50
N GLN A 47 7.55 -1.33 4.93
CA GLN A 47 8.90 -1.92 4.90
C GLN A 47 9.00 -3.26 5.67
N HIS A 48 8.16 -3.48 6.68
CA HIS A 48 8.18 -4.69 7.49
C HIS A 48 7.30 -5.82 6.93
N THR A 49 6.34 -5.50 6.07
CA THR A 49 5.36 -6.47 5.57
C THR A 49 5.58 -6.87 4.11
N VAL A 50 6.14 -5.97 3.31
CA VAL A 50 6.26 -6.16 1.85
C VAL A 50 7.14 -7.37 1.49
N GLY A 51 8.25 -7.58 2.20
CA GLY A 51 9.18 -8.66 1.88
C GLY A 51 8.57 -10.04 2.09
N ASN A 52 7.91 -10.24 3.23
CA ASN A 52 7.22 -11.49 3.53
C ASN A 52 6.08 -11.75 2.53
N LEU A 53 5.25 -10.74 2.24
CA LEU A 53 4.16 -10.89 1.27
C LEU A 53 4.67 -11.33 -0.11
N VAL A 54 5.69 -10.65 -0.65
CA VAL A 54 6.24 -10.97 -1.97
C VAL A 54 6.89 -12.36 -1.97
N SER A 55 7.61 -12.71 -0.91
CA SER A 55 8.30 -14.00 -0.80
C SER A 55 7.34 -15.18 -0.63
N SER A 56 6.16 -14.96 -0.06
CA SER A 56 5.12 -15.98 0.10
C SER A 56 4.25 -16.18 -1.14
N LEU A 57 4.36 -15.32 -2.14
CA LEU A 57 3.63 -15.44 -3.41
C LEU A 57 4.50 -16.13 -4.47
N PRO A 58 3.89 -16.77 -5.50
CA PRO A 58 4.64 -17.42 -6.56
C PRO A 58 5.64 -16.45 -7.22
N ARG A 59 6.86 -16.92 -7.50
CA ARG A 59 7.89 -16.08 -8.12
C ARG A 59 7.38 -15.44 -9.41
N GLY A 60 7.55 -14.14 -9.53
CA GLY A 60 7.16 -13.35 -10.70
C GLY A 60 5.67 -13.03 -10.79
N SER A 61 4.83 -13.44 -9.82
CA SER A 61 3.40 -13.09 -9.82
C SER A 61 3.15 -11.66 -9.36
N VAL A 62 3.96 -11.14 -8.43
CA VAL A 62 3.85 -9.76 -7.94
C VAL A 62 4.65 -8.83 -8.84
N ARG A 63 3.95 -7.98 -9.58
CA ARG A 63 4.57 -6.95 -10.43
C ARG A 63 4.46 -5.54 -9.84
N GLU A 64 3.46 -5.34 -9.00
CA GLU A 64 3.07 -4.04 -8.44
C GLU A 64 2.59 -4.22 -7.00
N VAL A 65 2.80 -3.21 -6.14
CA VAL A 65 2.26 -3.15 -4.78
C VAL A 65 1.67 -1.76 -4.51
N HIS A 66 0.55 -1.70 -3.79
CA HIS A 66 -0.08 -0.45 -3.37
C HIS A 66 0.20 -0.17 -1.90
N LEU A 67 0.72 1.03 -1.61
CA LEU A 67 0.91 1.54 -0.26
C LEU A 67 0.64 3.05 -0.19
N SER A 68 0.20 3.54 0.97
CA SER A 68 0.04 4.99 1.19
C SER A 68 1.37 5.68 1.45
N GLY A 69 2.33 4.98 2.09
CA GLY A 69 3.59 5.55 2.56
C GLY A 69 3.41 6.75 3.49
N GLY A 70 2.21 6.94 4.05
CA GLY A 70 1.82 8.18 4.70
C GLY A 70 2.39 8.34 6.11
N GLU A 71 2.56 9.59 6.51
CA GLU A 71 2.85 10.01 7.87
C GLU A 71 2.21 11.36 8.17
N TRP A 72 1.88 11.59 9.44
CA TRP A 72 1.47 12.91 9.91
C TRP A 72 2.69 13.83 9.98
N LYS A 73 2.54 15.03 9.44
CA LYS A 73 3.53 16.11 9.56
C LYS A 73 2.92 17.30 10.29
N PRO A 74 3.68 17.98 11.16
CA PRO A 74 3.20 19.21 11.79
C PRO A 74 2.71 20.22 10.76
N GLY A 75 1.47 20.68 10.91
CA GLY A 75 0.94 21.76 10.09
C GLY A 75 1.58 23.11 10.46
N GLN A 76 1.53 24.04 9.52
CA GLN A 76 2.16 25.37 9.67
C GLN A 76 1.25 26.41 10.36
N ALA A 77 0.04 26.02 10.75
CA ALA A 77 -0.89 26.91 11.44
C ALA A 77 -0.31 27.34 12.81
N ILE A 78 -0.08 28.65 12.94
CA ILE A 78 0.49 29.27 14.15
C ILE A 78 -0.58 29.39 15.25
N TRP A 79 -1.82 29.70 14.87
CA TRP A 79 -2.95 29.77 15.79
C TRP A 79 -3.82 28.52 15.69
N ARG A 80 -4.08 27.89 16.84
CA ARG A 80 -4.76 26.59 16.94
C ARG A 80 -5.82 26.67 18.03
N LYS A 81 -7.09 26.59 17.62
CA LYS A 81 -8.22 26.55 18.57
C LYS A 81 -8.63 25.10 18.82
N ILE A 82 -8.57 24.69 20.09
CA ILE A 82 -8.99 23.36 20.51
C ILE A 82 -10.47 23.14 20.17
N GLY A 83 -10.78 21.97 19.61
CA GLY A 83 -12.16 21.54 19.33
C GLY A 83 -12.70 22.04 17.99
N MET A 84 -11.83 22.39 17.05
CA MET A 84 -12.17 22.76 15.67
C MET A 84 -11.80 21.66 14.67
N GLY A 85 -11.64 20.42 15.14
CA GLY A 85 -11.25 19.28 14.32
C GLY A 85 -12.28 18.98 13.24
N MET A 86 -11.81 18.92 12.00
CA MET A 86 -12.63 18.68 10.81
C MET A 86 -12.56 17.21 10.32
N GLY A 87 -12.30 16.27 11.23
CA GLY A 87 -12.30 14.82 10.94
C GLY A 87 -10.93 14.13 10.98
N ALA A 88 -9.84 14.84 11.28
CA ALA A 88 -8.57 14.21 11.64
C ALA A 88 -8.61 13.68 13.10
N PRO A 89 -7.78 12.68 13.46
CA PRO A 89 -7.58 12.29 14.85
C PRO A 89 -7.24 13.48 15.74
N THR A 90 -7.70 13.49 16.99
CA THR A 90 -7.57 14.64 17.90
C THR A 90 -6.10 15.03 18.15
N ASP A 91 -5.20 14.06 18.21
CA ASP A 91 -3.76 14.24 18.33
C ASP A 91 -3.09 14.80 17.06
N HIS A 92 -3.81 14.76 15.93
CA HIS A 92 -3.37 15.23 14.62
C HIS A 92 -4.29 16.32 14.04
N GLU A 93 -5.07 17.01 14.89
CA GLU A 93 -6.05 18.04 14.49
C GLU A 93 -5.47 19.10 13.54
N TRP A 94 -4.20 19.45 13.77
CA TRP A 94 -3.47 20.47 13.01
C TRP A 94 -2.34 19.90 12.15
N ASP A 95 -2.23 18.57 12.09
CA ASP A 95 -1.21 17.89 11.29
C ASP A 95 -1.73 17.61 9.87
N ILE A 96 -0.80 17.42 8.95
CA ILE A 96 -1.10 17.12 7.55
C ILE A 96 -0.63 15.70 7.26
N TRP A 97 -1.55 14.85 6.82
CA TRP A 97 -1.20 13.52 6.31
C TRP A 97 -0.49 13.67 4.97
N ARG A 98 0.77 13.24 4.88
CA ARG A 98 1.58 13.32 3.65
C ARG A 98 2.32 12.02 3.40
N THR A 99 2.50 11.68 2.13
CA THR A 99 3.39 10.58 1.74
C THR A 99 4.83 10.92 2.13
N SER A 100 5.47 9.98 2.83
CA SER A 100 6.85 10.09 3.28
C SER A 100 7.81 9.50 2.26
N ALA A 101 8.70 10.32 1.71
CA ALA A 101 9.74 9.83 0.81
C ALA A 101 10.63 8.76 1.47
N ASN A 102 10.89 8.86 2.78
CA ASN A 102 11.71 7.89 3.50
C ASN A 102 11.00 6.52 3.61
N LYS A 103 9.70 6.50 3.92
CA LYS A 103 8.93 5.25 3.96
C LYS A 103 8.84 4.58 2.58
N ILE A 104 8.70 5.39 1.53
CA ILE A 104 8.70 4.87 0.15
C ILE A 104 10.06 4.26 -0.21
N ARG A 105 11.17 4.96 0.08
CA ARG A 105 12.51 4.43 -0.15
C ARG A 105 12.75 3.13 0.61
N ALA A 106 12.39 3.08 1.90
CA ALA A 106 12.62 1.86 2.68
C ALA A 106 11.84 0.64 2.15
N VAL A 107 10.62 0.84 1.65
CA VAL A 107 9.88 -0.24 0.95
C VAL A 107 10.59 -0.65 -0.35
N ARG A 108 11.09 0.33 -1.10
CA ARG A 108 11.84 0.07 -2.33
C ARG A 108 13.13 -0.71 -2.05
N ASP A 109 13.89 -0.32 -1.04
CA ASP A 109 15.14 -0.97 -0.63
C ASP A 109 14.89 -2.45 -0.29
N VAL A 110 13.80 -2.78 0.42
CA VAL A 110 13.42 -4.17 0.70
C VAL A 110 13.12 -4.92 -0.61
N LEU A 111 12.31 -4.33 -1.50
CA LEU A 111 11.96 -4.96 -2.78
C LEU A 111 13.15 -5.17 -3.72
N ASP A 112 14.15 -4.28 -3.67
CA ASP A 112 15.37 -4.39 -4.48
C ASP A 112 16.29 -5.53 -4.03
N THR A 113 16.09 -6.07 -2.82
CA THR A 113 16.89 -7.17 -2.27
C THR A 113 16.30 -8.56 -2.46
N LEU A 114 15.09 -8.67 -3.05
CA LEU A 114 14.37 -9.94 -3.27
C LEU A 114 14.63 -10.53 -4.66
#